data_AF-A0A5N4CHN5-F1
#
_entry.id   AF-A0A5N4CHN5-F1
#
_cell.length_a   1.000
_cell.length_b   1.000
_cell.length_c   1.000
_cell.angle_alpha   90.00
_cell.angle_beta   90.00
_cell.angle_gamma   90.00
#
_symmetry.space_group_name_H-M   'P 1'
#
loop_
_entity.id
_entity.type
_entity.pdbx_description
1 polymer ?
#
loop_
_entity_poly.entity_id
_entity_poly.type
_entity_poly.pdbx_seq_one_letter_code
_entity_poly.pdbx_strand_id
1 'polypeptide(L)'
;MNSGLKAQLWELNITVAKEIEVAGGRKAIIIFVLVPQLKSFQKIQLRLVRELEKKFNGKHVVFIAQRRILAKPTRKSHTRYK
;
A
#
# COMPACT_ATOMS: atom_id res chain seq x y z
N MET A 1 -2.03 -25.22 -0.17
CA MET A 1 -2.30 -24.96 1.27
C MET A 1 -1.91 -23.52 1.59
N ASN A 2 -2.87 -22.58 1.58
CA ASN A 2 -2.68 -21.19 2.01
C ASN A 2 -2.77 -21.02 3.54
N SER A 3 -2.76 -22.12 4.29
CA SER A 3 -2.96 -22.14 5.75
C SER A 3 -1.90 -21.35 6.51
N GLY A 4 -0.66 -21.30 6.01
CA GLY A 4 0.45 -20.59 6.67
C GLY A 4 0.34 -19.06 6.69
N LEU A 5 -0.47 -18.45 5.80
CA LEU A 5 -0.61 -16.99 5.74
C LEU A 5 -1.84 -16.47 6.50
N LYS A 6 -2.82 -17.34 6.79
CA LYS A 6 -4.12 -16.93 7.37
C LYS A 6 -3.96 -16.18 8.70
N ALA A 7 -3.12 -16.70 9.59
CA ALA A 7 -2.86 -16.07 10.89
C ALA A 7 -2.19 -14.69 10.74
N GLN A 8 -1.24 -14.56 9.82
CA GLN A 8 -0.52 -13.31 9.58
C GLN A 8 -1.38 -12.25 8.89
N LEU A 9 -2.35 -12.67 8.08
CA LEU A 9 -3.24 -11.76 7.33
C LEU A 9 -4.43 -11.26 8.13
N TRP A 10 -4.83 -11.97 9.19
CA TRP A 10 -6.02 -11.64 9.98
C TRP A 10 -5.96 -10.23 10.57
N GLU A 11 -4.79 -9.81 11.04
CA GLU A 11 -4.58 -8.51 11.69
C GLU A 11 -4.17 -7.38 10.73
N LEU A 12 -4.04 -7.68 9.44
CA LEU A 12 -3.54 -6.74 8.44
C LEU A 12 -4.69 -6.12 7.66
N ASN A 13 -4.70 -4.78 7.62
CA ASN A 13 -5.71 -4.02 6.90
C ASN A 13 -5.05 -3.22 5.78
N ILE A 14 -5.83 -2.96 4.73
CA ILE A 14 -5.48 -2.03 3.66
C ILE A 14 -6.37 -0.80 3.79
N THR A 15 -5.85 0.35 3.40
CA THR A 15 -6.64 1.58 3.43
C THR A 15 -7.23 1.89 2.07
N VAL A 16 -6.41 1.84 1.02
CA VAL A 16 -6.81 2.21 -0.35
C VAL A 16 -6.06 1.32 -1.32
N ALA A 17 -6.67 0.97 -2.45
CA ALA A 17 -5.96 0.42 -3.59
C ALA A 17 -6.19 1.31 -4.81
N LYS A 18 -5.16 1.52 -5.61
CA LYS A 18 -5.21 2.29 -6.85
C LYS A 18 -4.55 1.52 -7.98
N GLU A 19 -5.19 1.47 -9.12
CA GLU A 19 -4.55 1.03 -10.36
C GLU A 19 -3.95 2.24 -11.05
N ILE A 20 -2.70 2.12 -11.48
CA ILE A 20 -1.96 3.16 -12.19
C ILE A 20 -1.42 2.60 -13.50
N GLU A 21 -1.37 3.45 -14.53
CA GLU A 21 -0.72 3.13 -15.78
C GLU A 21 0.79 3.40 -15.66
N VAL A 22 1.59 2.46 -16.15
CA VAL A 22 3.05 2.48 -16.12
C VAL A 22 3.55 2.51 -17.57
N ALA A 23 4.77 3.01 -17.76
CA ALA A 23 5.42 3.05 -19.07
C ALA A 23 5.35 1.71 -19.82
N GLY A 24 5.06 1.79 -21.11
CA GLY A 24 4.89 0.62 -21.99
C GLY A 24 3.49 -0.02 -21.95
N GLY A 25 2.44 0.75 -21.61
CA GLY A 25 1.04 0.29 -21.66
C GLY A 25 0.68 -0.74 -20.60
N ARG A 26 1.55 -0.95 -19.61
CA ARG A 26 1.32 -1.89 -18.51
C ARG A 26 0.60 -1.20 -17.37
N LYS A 27 -0.21 -1.94 -16.62
CA LYS A 27 -0.89 -1.44 -15.41
C LYS A 27 -0.25 -2.04 -14.16
N ALA A 28 -0.12 -1.23 -13.12
CA ALA A 28 0.35 -1.66 -11.81
C ALA A 28 -0.69 -1.31 -10.74
N ILE A 29 -0.77 -2.16 -9.72
CA ILE A 29 -1.69 -2.00 -8.60
C ILE A 29 -0.87 -1.54 -7.39
N ILE A 30 -1.21 -0.36 -6.88
CA ILE A 30 -0.67 0.19 -5.64
C ILE A 30 -1.65 -0.05 -4.52
N ILE A 31 -1.20 -0.72 -3.46
CA ILE A 31 -1.99 -0.94 -2.25
C ILE A 31 -1.40 -0.08 -1.13
N PHE A 32 -2.22 0.83 -0.61
CA PHE A 32 -1.88 1.68 0.53
C PHE A 32 -2.18 0.95 1.84
N VAL A 33 -1.19 0.91 2.71
CA VAL A 33 -1.25 0.31 4.05
C VAL A 33 -0.94 1.34 5.12
N LEU A 34 -1.44 1.13 6.33
CA LEU A 34 -1.10 1.99 7.47
C LEU A 34 0.38 1.83 7.84
N VAL A 35 1.03 2.96 8.20
CA VAL A 35 2.47 2.99 8.54
C VAL A 35 2.85 1.98 9.63
N PRO A 36 2.08 1.79 10.72
CA PRO A 36 2.42 0.80 11.76
C PRO A 36 2.43 -0.65 11.25
N GLN A 37 1.53 -0.97 10.31
CA GLN A 37 1.40 -2.32 9.75
C GLN A 37 2.43 -2.63 8.65
N LEU A 38 3.14 -1.62 8.13
CA LEU A 38 4.09 -1.78 7.03
C LEU A 38 5.15 -2.84 7.30
N LYS A 39 5.73 -2.87 8.51
CA LYS A 39 6.76 -3.86 8.88
C LYS A 39 6.22 -5.30 8.83
N SER A 40 4.95 -5.49 9.19
CA SER A 40 4.30 -6.80 9.13
C SER A 40 4.03 -7.22 7.68
N PHE A 41 3.60 -6.29 6.83
CA PHE A 41 3.49 -6.54 5.39
C PHE A 41 4.83 -6.90 4.74
N GLN A 42 5.91 -6.22 5.12
CA GLN A 42 7.26 -6.50 4.62
C GLN A 42 7.72 -7.94 4.93
N LYS A 43 7.40 -8.48 6.11
CA LYS A 43 7.73 -9.88 6.47
C LYS A 43 7.08 -10.91 5.55
N ILE A 44 5.83 -10.66 5.12
CA ILE A 44 5.06 -11.58 4.28
C ILE A 44 5.13 -11.23 2.78
N GLN A 45 5.82 -10.15 2.42
CA GLN A 45 5.76 -9.50 1.12
C GLN A 45 6.08 -10.45 -0.04
N LEU A 46 7.14 -11.25 0.08
CA LEU A 46 7.59 -12.12 -1.01
C LEU A 46 6.51 -13.11 -1.46
N ARG A 47 5.81 -13.75 -0.50
CA ARG A 47 4.74 -14.69 -0.80
C ARG A 47 3.49 -13.98 -1.28
N LEU A 48 3.11 -12.92 -0.57
CA LEU A 48 1.86 -12.21 -0.84
C LEU A 48 1.85 -11.51 -2.20
N VAL A 49 2.95 -10.86 -2.58
CA VAL A 49 3.10 -10.24 -3.91
C VAL A 49 2.98 -11.30 -5.01
N ARG A 50 3.67 -12.43 -4.88
CA ARG A 50 3.61 -13.52 -5.87
C ARG A 50 2.18 -14.06 -6.07
N GLU A 51 1.44 -14.25 -4.97
CA GLU A 51 0.04 -14.69 -5.07
C GLU A 51 -0.85 -13.66 -5.76
N LEU A 52 -0.67 -12.38 -5.44
CA LEU A 52 -1.47 -11.31 -6.03
C LEU A 52 -1.12 -11.08 -7.50
N GLU A 53 0.17 -11.05 -7.86
CA GLU A 53 0.60 -10.93 -9.26
C GLU A 53 0.08 -12.11 -10.10
N LYS A 54 0.08 -13.33 -9.55
CA LYS A 54 -0.51 -14.49 -10.23
C LYS A 54 -2.03 -14.33 -10.44
N LYS A 55 -2.76 -13.75 -9.47
CA LYS A 55 -4.21 -13.51 -9.57
C LYS A 55 -4.57 -12.35 -10.49
N PHE A 56 -3.72 -11.33 -10.58
CA PHE A 56 -3.94 -10.14 -11.40
C PHE A 56 -3.22 -10.22 -12.75
N ASN A 57 -3.14 -11.41 -13.34
CA ASN A 57 -2.61 -11.67 -14.68
C ASN A 57 -1.20 -11.10 -14.92
N GLY A 58 -0.33 -11.14 -13.91
CA GLY A 58 1.04 -10.62 -14.01
C GLY A 58 1.17 -9.10 -13.91
N LYS A 59 0.10 -8.37 -13.56
CA LYS A 59 0.21 -6.95 -13.21
C LYS A 59 1.06 -6.80 -11.95
N HIS A 60 1.98 -5.83 -11.95
CA HIS A 60 2.83 -5.57 -10.80
C HIS A 60 2.02 -5.06 -9.61
N VAL A 61 2.27 -5.62 -8.43
CA VAL A 61 1.60 -5.24 -7.18
C VAL A 61 2.59 -4.68 -6.18
N VAL A 62 2.37 -3.46 -5.70
CA VAL A 62 3.29 -2.76 -4.78
C VAL A 62 2.55 -2.26 -3.54
N PHE A 63 3.14 -2.47 -2.37
CA PHE A 63 2.66 -1.95 -1.08
C PHE A 63 3.33 -0.61 -0.74
N ILE A 64 2.53 0.41 -0.45
CA ILE A 64 3.01 1.75 -0.08
C ILE A 64 2.39 2.15 1.26
N ALA A 65 3.19 2.73 2.14
CA ALA A 65 2.66 3.28 3.38
C ALA A 65 1.89 4.58 3.11
N GLN A 66 0.67 4.67 3.63
CA GLN A 66 -0.10 5.91 3.59
C GLN A 66 0.47 6.92 4.59
N ARG A 67 1.23 7.88 4.09
CA ARG A 67 1.81 8.97 4.88
C ARG A 67 1.08 10.27 4.59
N ARG A 68 0.75 11.02 5.64
CA ARG A 68 0.21 12.38 5.51
C ARG A 68 1.38 13.35 5.38
N ILE A 69 1.49 13.99 4.21
CA ILE A 69 2.43 15.09 4.01
C ILE A 69 1.75 16.37 4.49
N LEU A 70 2.32 17.01 5.50
CA LEU A 70 1.87 18.32 5.95
C LEU A 70 2.47 19.40 5.05
N ALA A 71 1.66 20.39 4.69
CA ALA A 71 2.14 21.53 3.93
C ALA A 71 3.18 22.30 4.76
N LYS A 72 4.18 22.88 4.09
CA LYS A 72 5.17 23.73 4.73
C LYS A 72 4.45 24.89 5.45
N PRO A 73 4.72 25.14 6.74
CA PRO A 73 4.13 26.27 7.43
C PRO A 73 4.56 27.58 6.76
N THR A 74 3.59 28.44 6.46
CA THR A 74 3.81 29.78 5.88
C THR A 74 3.50 30.85 6.93
N ARG A 75 3.96 32.09 6.75
CA ARG A 75 3.72 33.20 7.70
C ARG A 75 2.23 33.45 8.02
N LYS A 76 1.31 33.03 7.15
CA LYS A 76 -0.15 33.12 7.31
C LYS A 76 -0.82 31.83 7.81
N SER A 77 -0.05 30.84 8.28
CA SER A 77 -0.61 29.54 8.73
C SER A 77 -1.54 29.68 9.94
N HIS A 78 -1.29 30.65 10.81
CA HIS A 78 -2.08 30.89 12.04
C HIS A 78 -3.41 31.62 11.79
N THR A 79 -3.58 32.35 10.68
CA THR A 79 -4.77 33.18 10.44
C THR A 79 -5.97 32.40 9.89
N ARG A 80 -5.81 31.12 9.52
CA ARG A 80 -6.91 30.28 9.01
C ARG A 80 -7.67 29.49 10.07
N TYR A 81 -7.24 29.53 11.34
CA TYR A 81 -7.93 28.86 12.46
C TYR A 81 -8.82 29.82 13.27
N LYS A 82 -9.21 30.95 12.68
CA LYS A 82 -10.15 31.91 13.28
C LYS A 82 -11.45 31.93 12.49
#